data_AF-A0AAF1KU20-F1
#
_entry.id   AF-A0AAF1KU20-F1
#
_cell.length_a   1.000
_cell.length_b   1.000
_cell.length_c   1.000
_cell.angle_alpha   90.00
_cell.angle_beta   90.00
_cell.angle_gamma   90.00
#
_symmetry.space_group_name_H-M   'P 1'
#
loop_
_entity.id
_entity.type
_entity.pdbx_description
1 polymer ?
#
loop_
_entity_poly.entity_id
_entity_poly.type
_entity_poly.pdbx_seq_one_letter_code
_entity_poly.pdbx_strand_id
1 'polypeptide(L)'
;MRLEAGWVPVGLSSSIEPGTSAGAVVDGQEIVVWRDSSGIVHVWEDRCPHRGMRMSFGFVRGDHIACLYHGWQYDAAGQCRYIPAHPALDVPLTIKVPTYLAREDYGIIWATASSEAVLPDAVGAAEFAPVRSLYVDCPISDVLAALDQAGMKHLDANTGLLAADGDRLLMAVQRVSPDKTAIHGVILGPLSPQASGRQAHHARLMEKMRFELEQTAEMA
;
A
#
# COMPACT_ATOMS: atom_id res chain seq x y z
N MET A 1 14.83 10.62 2.22
CA MET A 1 14.83 9.65 1.12
C MET A 1 13.43 9.63 0.55
N ARG A 2 13.26 9.59 -0.78
CA ARG A 2 11.97 9.48 -1.46
C ARG A 2 11.74 8.00 -1.81
N LEU A 3 10.47 7.60 -2.01
CA LEU A 3 10.10 6.30 -2.60
C LEU A 3 11.06 5.93 -3.75
N GLU A 4 11.49 4.67 -3.79
CA GLU A 4 12.45 4.18 -4.78
C GLU A 4 11.89 4.24 -6.21
N ALA A 5 12.76 4.01 -7.20
CA ALA A 5 12.39 4.05 -8.61
C ALA A 5 11.48 2.88 -9.05
N GLY A 6 11.37 1.79 -8.27
CA GLY A 6 10.47 0.67 -8.55
C GLY A 6 9.04 0.90 -8.06
N TRP A 7 8.12 0.01 -8.46
CA TRP A 7 6.78 -0.05 -7.87
C TRP A 7 6.84 -0.79 -6.52
N VAL A 8 6.36 -0.15 -5.47
CA VAL A 8 6.30 -0.72 -4.12
C VAL A 8 4.84 -0.97 -3.75
N PRO A 9 4.47 -2.15 -3.24
CA PRO A 9 3.13 -2.37 -2.71
C PRO A 9 2.97 -1.55 -1.42
N VAL A 10 1.83 -0.89 -1.25
CA VAL A 10 1.57 -0.01 -0.09
C VAL A 10 0.29 -0.37 0.67
N GLY A 11 -0.42 -1.42 0.23
CA GLY A 11 -1.64 -1.88 0.87
C GLY A 11 -2.51 -2.72 -0.06
N LEU A 12 -3.49 -3.42 0.51
CA LEU A 12 -4.57 -4.02 -0.27
C LEU A 12 -5.56 -2.94 -0.69
N SER A 13 -6.06 -3.03 -1.92
CA SER A 13 -7.06 -2.10 -2.45
C SER A 13 -8.31 -2.01 -1.56
N SER A 14 -8.78 -3.17 -1.08
CA SER A 14 -9.95 -3.28 -0.20
C SER A 14 -9.76 -2.67 1.19
N SER A 15 -8.53 -2.27 1.56
CA SER A 15 -8.27 -1.58 2.84
C SER A 15 -8.58 -0.08 2.79
N ILE A 16 -8.79 0.49 1.59
CA ILE A 16 -9.04 1.92 1.38
C ILE A 16 -10.35 2.07 0.60
N GLU A 17 -11.44 2.36 1.32
CA GLU A 17 -12.76 2.58 0.72
C GLU A 17 -12.84 3.93 -0.03
N PRO A 18 -13.71 4.07 -1.04
CA PRO A 18 -13.95 5.35 -1.70
C PRO A 18 -14.29 6.46 -0.70
N GLY A 19 -13.64 7.61 -0.83
CA GLY A 19 -13.82 8.72 0.10
C GLY A 19 -13.10 8.56 1.45
N THR A 20 -12.11 7.67 1.56
CA THR A 20 -11.33 7.47 2.78
C THR A 20 -9.82 7.60 2.56
N SER A 21 -9.07 7.72 3.66
CA SER A 21 -7.62 7.80 3.66
C SER A 21 -7.04 6.93 4.77
N ALA A 22 -5.85 6.38 4.55
CA ALA A 22 -5.05 5.70 5.57
C ALA A 22 -3.56 6.02 5.42
N GLY A 23 -2.84 5.91 6.52
CA GLY A 23 -1.38 6.03 6.52
C GLY A 23 -0.72 4.69 6.20
N ALA A 24 0.38 4.74 5.46
CA ALA A 24 1.31 3.63 5.27
C ALA A 24 2.75 4.13 5.45
N VAL A 25 3.69 3.21 5.63
CA VAL A 25 5.12 3.55 5.79
C VAL A 25 5.95 2.70 4.84
N VAL A 26 6.80 3.32 4.04
CA VAL A 26 7.71 2.66 3.10
C VAL A 26 9.12 3.13 3.41
N ASP A 27 10.01 2.21 3.78
CA ASP A 27 11.40 2.49 4.14
C ASP A 27 11.55 3.65 5.15
N GLY A 28 10.71 3.64 6.18
CA GLY A 28 10.64 4.69 7.21
C GLY A 28 9.93 5.97 6.77
N GLN A 29 9.54 6.10 5.52
CA GLN A 29 8.83 7.27 5.01
C GLN A 29 7.32 7.13 5.16
N GLU A 30 6.67 8.10 5.82
CA GLU A 30 5.22 8.11 5.98
C GLU A 30 4.53 8.64 4.72
N ILE A 31 3.59 7.86 4.21
CA ILE A 31 2.78 8.17 3.04
C ILE A 31 1.29 8.07 3.40
N VAL A 32 0.46 8.86 2.73
CA VAL A 32 -0.99 8.72 2.77
C VAL A 32 -1.45 8.03 1.50
N VAL A 33 -2.24 6.98 1.66
CA VAL A 33 -3.02 6.37 0.58
C VAL A 33 -4.45 6.81 0.78
N TRP A 34 -5.05 7.46 -0.22
CA TRP A 34 -6.44 7.89 -0.14
C TRP A 34 -7.15 7.65 -1.45
N ARG A 35 -8.47 7.46 -1.36
CA ARG A 35 -9.32 7.21 -2.51
C ARG A 35 -10.32 8.33 -2.62
N ASP A 36 -10.37 8.96 -3.78
CA ASP A 36 -11.38 9.97 -4.06
C ASP A 36 -12.80 9.37 -4.02
N SER A 37 -13.82 10.22 -4.07
CA SER A 37 -15.21 9.76 -4.07
C SER A 37 -15.62 9.00 -5.35
N SER A 38 -14.84 9.10 -6.42
CA SER A 38 -15.05 8.34 -7.67
C SER A 38 -14.40 6.95 -7.65
N GLY A 39 -13.55 6.69 -6.65
CA GLY A 39 -12.84 5.44 -6.48
C GLY A 39 -11.39 5.46 -6.97
N ILE A 40 -10.84 6.61 -7.40
CA ILE A 40 -9.46 6.70 -7.87
C ILE A 40 -8.50 6.79 -6.68
N VAL A 41 -7.43 6.00 -6.72
CA VAL A 41 -6.41 5.98 -5.66
C VAL A 41 -5.33 7.03 -5.92
N HIS A 42 -4.89 7.68 -4.84
CA HIS A 42 -3.80 8.64 -4.81
C HIS A 42 -2.84 8.32 -3.66
N VAL A 43 -1.55 8.58 -3.86
CA VAL A 43 -0.51 8.34 -2.85
C VAL A 43 0.38 9.56 -2.72
N TRP A 44 0.47 10.12 -1.51
CA TRP A 44 1.27 11.32 -1.24
C TRP A 44 2.18 11.13 -0.04
N GLU A 45 3.09 12.08 0.18
CA GLU A 45 3.74 12.23 1.49
C GLU A 45 2.69 12.53 2.56
N ASP A 46 2.77 11.86 3.73
CA ASP A 46 1.79 12.02 4.81
C ASP A 46 2.05 13.27 5.66
N ARG A 47 2.24 14.42 5.03
CA ARG A 47 2.59 15.69 5.69
C ARG A 47 1.92 16.88 5.03
N CYS A 48 1.12 17.59 5.80
CA CYS A 48 0.55 18.87 5.42
C CYS A 48 1.63 19.96 5.36
N PRO A 49 1.85 20.64 4.21
CA PRO A 49 2.85 21.70 4.06
C PRO A 49 2.68 22.90 5.01
N HIS A 50 1.50 23.06 5.62
CA HIS A 50 1.25 24.15 6.55
C HIS A 50 2.00 23.96 7.88
N ARG A 51 1.77 22.85 8.59
CA ARG A 51 2.33 22.58 9.94
C ARG A 51 2.66 21.12 10.21
N GLY A 52 2.81 20.31 9.16
CA GLY A 52 3.27 18.92 9.27
C GLY A 52 2.24 17.93 9.82
N MET A 53 0.97 18.30 10.01
CA MET A 53 -0.09 17.35 10.37
C MET A 53 -0.20 16.26 9.30
N ARG A 54 -0.39 15.01 9.73
CA ARG A 54 -0.60 13.89 8.81
C ARG A 54 -1.88 14.07 8.01
N MET A 55 -1.78 13.89 6.70
CA MET A 55 -2.88 13.95 5.76
C MET A 55 -3.75 12.69 5.83
N SER A 56 -3.22 11.57 6.29
CA SER A 56 -3.96 10.32 6.53
C SER A 56 -5.08 10.45 7.56
N PHE A 57 -4.99 11.41 8.48
CA PHE A 57 -6.08 11.78 9.40
C PHE A 57 -7.06 12.81 8.82
N GLY A 58 -6.85 13.24 7.59
CA GLY A 58 -7.70 14.20 6.90
C GLY A 58 -9.05 13.61 6.50
N PHE A 59 -9.86 14.44 5.83
CA PHE A 59 -11.16 14.04 5.33
C PHE A 59 -11.19 14.17 3.81
N VAL A 60 -11.48 13.08 3.11
CA VAL A 60 -11.72 13.14 1.67
C VAL A 60 -13.05 13.83 1.41
N ARG A 61 -13.06 14.70 0.39
CA ARG A 61 -14.17 15.53 -0.05
C ARG A 61 -14.14 15.59 -1.58
N GLY A 62 -14.86 14.70 -2.25
CA GLY A 62 -14.78 14.58 -3.71
C GLY A 62 -13.40 14.08 -4.12
N ASP A 63 -12.71 14.89 -4.93
CA ASP A 63 -11.35 14.73 -5.46
C ASP A 63 -10.29 15.51 -4.65
N HIS A 64 -10.66 15.94 -3.44
CA HIS A 64 -9.77 16.63 -2.51
C HIS A 64 -9.65 15.88 -1.18
N ILE A 65 -8.59 16.19 -0.44
CA ILE A 65 -8.47 15.85 0.98
C ILE A 65 -8.27 17.13 1.81
N ALA A 66 -9.07 17.26 2.86
CA ALA A 66 -9.02 18.36 3.82
C ALA A 66 -8.18 17.94 5.03
N CYS A 67 -7.12 18.69 5.33
CA CYS A 67 -6.29 18.45 6.51
C CYS A 67 -7.12 18.66 7.79
N LEU A 68 -7.11 17.69 8.71
CA LEU A 68 -7.84 17.76 9.98
C LEU A 68 -7.48 18.98 10.83
N TYR A 69 -6.27 19.52 10.71
CA TYR A 69 -5.81 20.59 11.61
C TYR A 69 -6.49 21.94 11.33
N HIS A 70 -6.41 22.43 10.10
CA HIS A 70 -6.93 23.77 9.74
C HIS A 70 -7.84 23.74 8.50
N GLY A 71 -8.20 22.55 8.02
CA GLY A 71 -9.10 22.36 6.89
C GLY A 71 -8.54 22.79 5.54
N TRP A 72 -7.22 23.00 5.42
CA TRP A 72 -6.60 23.26 4.11
C TRP A 72 -6.89 22.07 3.19
N GLN A 73 -7.41 22.35 2.00
CA GLN A 73 -7.83 21.33 1.05
C GLN A 73 -6.84 21.24 -0.09
N TYR A 74 -6.49 20.01 -0.44
CA TYR A 74 -5.54 19.70 -1.49
C TYR A 74 -6.21 18.81 -2.52
N ASP A 75 -6.03 19.13 -3.80
CA ASP A 75 -6.54 18.31 -4.92
C ASP A 75 -5.69 17.04 -5.14
N ALA A 76 -6.11 16.16 -6.05
CA ALA A 76 -5.40 14.94 -6.46
C ALA A 76 -3.91 15.12 -6.79
N ALA A 77 -3.50 16.29 -7.30
CA ALA A 77 -2.12 16.63 -7.63
C ALA A 77 -1.33 17.18 -6.44
N GLY A 78 -1.91 17.16 -5.24
CA GLY A 78 -1.33 17.67 -4.00
C GLY A 78 -1.35 19.19 -3.90
N GLN A 79 -1.98 19.91 -4.82
CA GLN A 79 -2.02 21.38 -4.79
C GLN A 79 -3.05 21.86 -3.79
N CYS A 80 -2.67 22.79 -2.90
CA CYS A 80 -3.62 23.45 -2.03
C CYS A 80 -4.57 24.32 -2.87
N ARG A 81 -5.88 24.06 -2.75
CA ARG A 81 -6.92 24.77 -3.49
C ARG A 81 -7.76 25.69 -2.62
N TYR A 82 -7.80 25.42 -1.32
CA TYR A 82 -8.67 26.16 -0.43
C TYR A 82 -8.10 26.25 0.99
N ILE A 83 -8.10 27.47 1.53
CA ILE A 83 -7.71 27.78 2.90
C ILE A 83 -8.94 28.37 3.61
N PRO A 84 -9.59 27.63 4.54
CA PRO A 84 -10.85 28.07 5.13
C PRO A 84 -10.80 29.43 5.84
N ALA A 85 -9.67 29.78 6.45
CA ALA A 85 -9.49 31.07 7.12
C ALA A 85 -9.40 32.27 6.16
N HIS A 86 -9.10 32.01 4.88
CA HIS A 86 -8.98 33.01 3.82
C HIS A 86 -9.70 32.52 2.56
N PRO A 87 -11.04 32.43 2.58
CA PRO A 87 -11.81 31.72 1.54
C PRO A 87 -11.77 32.41 0.16
N ALA A 88 -11.43 33.71 0.11
CA ALA A 88 -11.28 34.47 -1.12
C ALA A 88 -9.82 34.59 -1.60
N LEU A 89 -8.88 33.92 -0.94
CA LEU A 89 -7.47 33.95 -1.31
C LEU A 89 -7.22 33.08 -2.54
N ASP A 90 -6.58 33.65 -3.55
CA ASP A 90 -5.92 32.88 -4.60
C ASP A 90 -4.70 32.17 -4.00
N VAL A 91 -4.86 30.88 -3.69
CA VAL A 91 -3.84 30.10 -3.00
C VAL A 91 -2.56 29.99 -3.85
N PRO A 92 -1.37 30.32 -3.31
CA PRO A 92 -0.12 30.21 -4.05
C PRO A 92 0.14 28.79 -4.58
N LEU A 93 0.58 28.69 -5.84
CA LEU A 93 0.92 27.41 -6.50
C LEU A 93 2.14 26.71 -5.90
N THR A 94 2.86 27.36 -5.00
CA THR A 94 4.00 26.78 -4.27
C THR A 94 3.56 25.90 -3.10
N ILE A 95 2.30 25.98 -2.67
CA ILE A 95 1.77 25.18 -1.55
C ILE A 95 1.29 23.83 -2.09
N LYS A 96 2.19 22.84 -2.09
CA LYS A 96 1.94 21.49 -2.59
C LYS A 96 2.42 20.41 -1.64
N VAL A 97 1.62 19.34 -1.52
CA VAL A 97 2.05 18.06 -0.94
C VAL A 97 2.83 17.29 -2.03
N PRO A 98 4.00 16.73 -1.72
CA PRO A 98 4.68 15.80 -2.64
C PRO A 98 3.81 14.57 -2.94
N THR A 99 3.67 14.23 -4.22
CA THR A 99 2.85 13.11 -4.69
C THR A 99 3.71 12.00 -5.31
N TYR A 100 3.14 10.80 -5.33
CA TYR A 100 3.71 9.61 -5.97
C TYR A 100 2.73 9.08 -7.02
N LEU A 101 3.26 8.40 -8.04
CA LEU A 101 2.41 7.68 -8.98
C LEU A 101 1.77 6.51 -8.26
N ALA A 102 0.47 6.33 -8.47
CA ALA A 102 -0.33 5.28 -7.86
C ALA A 102 -0.94 4.39 -8.95
N ARG A 103 -0.94 3.08 -8.74
CA ARG A 103 -1.62 2.11 -9.60
C ARG A 103 -2.32 1.09 -8.73
N GLU A 104 -3.54 0.73 -9.10
CA GLU A 104 -4.25 -0.39 -8.50
C GLU A 104 -4.22 -1.57 -9.47
N ASP A 105 -3.63 -2.68 -9.03
CA ASP A 105 -3.55 -3.89 -9.83
C ASP A 105 -3.45 -5.12 -8.94
N TYR A 106 -4.03 -6.23 -9.39
CA TYR A 106 -4.09 -7.50 -8.64
C TYR A 106 -4.62 -7.35 -7.21
N GLY A 107 -5.53 -6.40 -6.97
CA GLY A 107 -6.09 -6.14 -5.62
C GLY A 107 -5.13 -5.46 -4.66
N ILE A 108 -4.00 -4.95 -5.15
CA ILE A 108 -2.96 -4.24 -4.40
C ILE A 108 -2.85 -2.81 -4.91
N ILE A 109 -2.60 -1.88 -3.99
CA ILE A 109 -2.23 -0.50 -4.31
C ILE A 109 -0.71 -0.44 -4.37
N TRP A 110 -0.19 0.06 -5.49
CA TRP A 110 1.23 0.23 -5.77
C TRP A 110 1.56 1.71 -5.85
N ALA A 111 2.75 2.07 -5.37
CA ALA A 111 3.28 3.43 -5.45
C ALA A 111 4.68 3.45 -6.04
N THR A 112 5.02 4.49 -6.80
CA THR A 112 6.38 4.73 -7.29
C THR A 112 6.68 6.23 -7.44
N ALA A 113 7.96 6.59 -7.34
CA ALA A 113 8.42 7.94 -7.67
C ALA A 113 8.81 8.10 -9.15
N SER A 114 8.89 7.02 -9.94
CA SER A 114 9.37 7.04 -11.32
C SER A 114 8.28 6.74 -12.33
N SER A 115 8.13 7.60 -13.34
CA SER A 115 7.26 7.35 -14.49
C SER A 115 7.80 6.27 -15.44
N GLU A 116 9.06 5.88 -15.27
CA GLU A 116 9.71 4.83 -16.08
C GLU A 116 9.57 3.44 -15.44
N ALA A 117 9.01 3.36 -14.23
CA ALA A 117 8.83 2.10 -13.52
C ALA A 117 7.80 1.20 -14.23
N VAL A 118 8.17 -0.05 -14.46
CA VAL A 118 7.26 -1.07 -15.01
C VAL A 118 6.78 -1.94 -13.86
N LEU A 119 5.45 -1.97 -13.65
CA LEU A 119 4.87 -2.91 -12.69
C LEU A 119 5.04 -4.32 -13.27
N PRO A 120 5.57 -5.30 -12.50
CA PRO A 120 5.66 -6.67 -12.98
C PRO A 120 4.28 -7.18 -13.38
N ASP A 121 4.18 -7.81 -14.55
CA ASP A 121 2.96 -8.52 -14.93
C ASP A 121 2.82 -9.74 -14.03
N ALA A 122 1.95 -9.65 -13.02
CA ALA A 122 1.55 -10.79 -12.20
C ALA A 122 0.55 -11.68 -12.96
N VAL A 123 1.00 -12.14 -14.13
CA VAL A 123 0.56 -13.36 -14.80
C VAL A 123 -0.93 -13.35 -15.16
N GLY A 124 -1.36 -12.44 -16.03
CA GLY A 124 -2.56 -12.58 -16.88
C GLY A 124 -3.88 -13.00 -16.19
N ALA A 125 -3.96 -12.91 -14.87
CA ALA A 125 -5.10 -13.37 -14.08
C ALA A 125 -6.13 -12.24 -14.05
N ALA A 126 -7.24 -12.44 -14.77
CA ALA A 126 -8.33 -11.46 -14.79
C ALA A 126 -9.09 -11.36 -13.46
N GLU A 127 -8.93 -12.36 -12.58
CA GLU A 127 -9.62 -12.46 -11.29
C GLU A 127 -8.64 -12.70 -10.15
N PHE A 128 -8.93 -12.11 -9.00
CA PHE A 128 -8.12 -12.20 -7.80
C PHE A 128 -8.97 -11.97 -6.54
N ALA A 129 -8.53 -12.53 -5.41
CA ALA A 129 -9.14 -12.34 -4.09
C ALA A 129 -8.09 -11.86 -3.07
N PRO A 130 -8.16 -10.60 -2.58
CA PRO A 130 -7.28 -10.12 -1.52
C PRO A 130 -7.42 -10.98 -0.25
N VAL A 131 -6.31 -11.43 0.32
CA VAL A 131 -6.32 -12.26 1.54
C VAL A 131 -6.21 -11.36 2.76
N ARG A 132 -5.03 -10.79 2.99
CA ARG A 132 -4.75 -9.81 4.04
C ARG A 132 -3.39 -9.14 3.82
N SER A 133 -3.21 -8.00 4.48
CA SER A 133 -1.89 -7.47 4.81
C SER A 133 -1.44 -8.02 6.16
N LEU A 134 -0.18 -8.39 6.28
CA LEU A 134 0.48 -8.71 7.55
C LEU A 134 1.71 -7.82 7.72
N TYR A 135 2.00 -7.48 8.97
CA TYR A 135 3.20 -6.77 9.37
C TYR A 135 3.98 -7.69 10.27
N VAL A 136 5.24 -7.93 9.94
CA VAL A 136 6.17 -8.84 10.61
C VAL A 136 7.32 -8.01 11.17
N ASP A 137 7.65 -8.22 12.43
CA ASP A 137 8.76 -7.52 13.10
C ASP A 137 10.11 -8.18 12.81
N CYS A 138 10.47 -8.25 11.52
CA CYS A 138 11.80 -8.63 11.06
C CYS A 138 12.20 -7.93 9.73
N PRO A 139 13.49 -7.92 9.39
CA PRO A 139 13.98 -7.40 8.11
C PRO A 139 13.39 -8.12 6.90
N ILE A 140 13.31 -7.39 5.77
CA ILE A 140 12.74 -7.93 4.53
C ILE A 140 13.51 -9.14 4.00
N SER A 141 14.82 -9.23 4.28
CA SER A 141 15.67 -10.38 3.91
C SER A 141 15.14 -11.69 4.47
N ASP A 142 14.65 -11.67 5.72
CA ASP A 142 14.25 -12.87 6.43
C ASP A 142 12.88 -13.34 5.93
N VAL A 143 11.99 -12.38 5.66
CA VAL A 143 10.70 -12.64 5.00
C VAL A 143 10.91 -13.26 3.62
N LEU A 144 11.77 -12.68 2.79
CA LEU A 144 12.05 -13.21 1.46
C LEU A 144 12.69 -14.60 1.53
N ALA A 145 13.63 -14.82 2.46
CA ALA A 145 14.24 -16.13 2.66
C ALA A 145 13.21 -17.20 3.08
N ALA A 146 12.24 -16.87 3.94
CA ALA A 146 11.17 -17.78 4.32
C ALA A 146 10.21 -18.07 3.15
N LEU A 147 9.88 -17.06 2.35
CA LEU A 147 9.07 -17.24 1.14
C LEU A 147 9.80 -18.11 0.11
N ASP A 148 11.12 -17.96 -0.03
CA ASP A 148 11.96 -18.78 -0.90
C ASP A 148 11.98 -20.25 -0.45
N GLN A 149 12.10 -20.48 0.85
CA GLN A 149 12.00 -21.83 1.42
C GLN A 149 10.61 -22.45 1.20
N ALA A 150 9.56 -21.63 1.17
CA ALA A 150 8.21 -22.05 0.81
C ALA A 150 8.02 -22.26 -0.70
N GLY A 151 9.03 -21.96 -1.53
CA GLY A 151 9.01 -22.17 -2.97
C GLY A 151 8.47 -21.00 -3.79
N MET A 152 8.59 -19.77 -3.29
CA MET A 152 8.19 -18.57 -4.02
C MET A 152 8.98 -18.43 -5.33
N LYS A 153 8.26 -18.14 -6.42
CA LYS A 153 8.82 -17.77 -7.72
C LYS A 153 8.80 -16.26 -7.86
N HIS A 154 9.96 -15.63 -7.82
CA HIS A 154 10.09 -14.17 -7.95
C HIS A 154 9.62 -13.65 -9.31
N LEU A 155 8.87 -12.55 -9.27
CA LEU A 155 8.52 -11.72 -10.44
C LEU A 155 9.47 -10.52 -10.53
N ASP A 156 9.84 -9.96 -9.39
CA ASP A 156 10.86 -8.93 -9.22
C ASP A 156 11.57 -9.08 -7.85
N ALA A 157 12.18 -8.02 -7.32
CA ALA A 157 12.94 -8.06 -6.08
C ALA A 157 12.09 -8.24 -4.80
N ASN A 158 10.80 -7.90 -4.84
CA ASN A 158 9.94 -7.89 -3.65
C ASN A 158 8.54 -8.47 -3.89
N THR A 159 8.29 -9.02 -5.07
CA THR A 159 7.02 -9.61 -5.48
C THR A 159 7.26 -10.99 -6.07
N GLY A 160 6.46 -11.97 -5.65
CA GLY A 160 6.56 -13.32 -6.17
C GLY A 160 5.27 -14.12 -6.09
N LEU A 161 5.29 -15.30 -6.70
CA LEU A 161 4.17 -16.25 -6.72
C LEU A 161 4.47 -17.45 -5.85
N LEU A 162 3.55 -17.78 -4.95
CA LEU A 162 3.61 -18.95 -4.09
C LEU A 162 2.48 -19.92 -4.46
N ALA A 163 2.78 -21.21 -4.58
CA ALA A 163 1.75 -22.24 -4.74
C ALA A 163 1.47 -22.89 -3.39
N ALA A 164 0.23 -22.83 -2.90
CA ALA A 164 -0.16 -23.41 -1.62
C ALA A 164 -1.56 -23.99 -1.71
N ASP A 165 -1.73 -25.25 -1.30
CA ASP A 165 -3.02 -25.96 -1.24
C ASP A 165 -3.84 -25.91 -2.55
N GLY A 166 -3.16 -25.97 -3.69
CA GLY A 166 -3.76 -25.89 -5.03
C GLY A 166 -4.05 -24.47 -5.52
N ASP A 167 -3.82 -23.46 -4.69
CA ASP A 167 -3.98 -22.06 -5.03
C ASP A 167 -2.65 -21.42 -5.43
N ARG A 168 -2.75 -20.37 -6.25
CA ARG A 168 -1.64 -19.47 -6.57
C ARG A 168 -1.83 -18.17 -5.79
N LEU A 169 -0.85 -17.81 -4.97
CA LEU A 169 -0.83 -16.56 -4.24
C LEU A 169 0.20 -15.61 -4.86
N LEU A 170 -0.21 -14.38 -5.09
CA LEU A 170 0.70 -13.25 -5.25
C LEU A 170 1.09 -12.77 -3.86
N MET A 171 2.40 -12.75 -3.60
CA MET A 171 3.00 -12.24 -2.37
C MET A 171 3.78 -10.97 -2.73
N ALA A 172 3.26 -9.82 -2.33
CA ALA A 172 3.93 -8.54 -2.51
C ALA A 172 4.48 -8.06 -1.17
N VAL A 173 5.79 -7.87 -1.09
CA VAL A 173 6.54 -7.60 0.13
C VAL A 173 6.98 -6.13 0.14
N GLN A 174 6.70 -5.45 1.25
CA GLN A 174 6.99 -4.05 1.46
C GLN A 174 7.94 -3.90 2.64
N ARG A 175 9.09 -3.28 2.43
CA ARG A 175 9.95 -2.83 3.53
C ARG A 175 9.30 -1.63 4.20
N VAL A 176 8.90 -1.79 5.47
CA VAL A 176 8.25 -0.73 6.26
C VAL A 176 9.31 0.09 7.00
N SER A 177 10.27 -0.58 7.63
CA SER A 177 11.48 -0.02 8.24
C SER A 177 12.60 -1.08 8.15
N PRO A 178 13.84 -0.81 8.62
CA PRO A 178 14.90 -1.81 8.60
C PRO A 178 14.52 -3.15 9.26
N ASP A 179 13.73 -3.09 10.34
CA ASP A 179 13.38 -4.24 11.18
C ASP A 179 11.89 -4.61 11.09
N LYS A 180 11.16 -4.05 10.12
CA LYS A 180 9.72 -4.29 9.96
C LYS A 180 9.35 -4.43 8.49
N THR A 181 8.60 -5.47 8.19
CA THR A 181 8.19 -5.83 6.83
C THR A 181 6.69 -6.03 6.75
N ALA A 182 6.06 -5.57 5.67
CA ALA A 182 4.68 -5.88 5.36
C ALA A 182 4.60 -6.89 4.20
N ILE A 183 3.60 -7.77 4.26
CA ILE A 183 3.31 -8.78 3.25
C ILE A 183 1.84 -8.64 2.85
N HIS A 184 1.59 -8.41 1.56
CA HIS A 184 0.25 -8.35 1.00
C HIS A 184 0.00 -9.62 0.18
N GLY A 185 -0.91 -10.46 0.69
CA GLY A 185 -1.27 -11.73 0.04
C GLY A 185 -2.54 -11.60 -0.76
N VAL A 186 -2.53 -12.12 -1.99
CA VAL A 186 -3.70 -12.16 -2.88
C VAL A 186 -3.76 -13.52 -3.56
N ILE A 187 -4.94 -14.15 -3.57
CA ILE A 187 -5.17 -15.37 -4.36
C ILE A 187 -5.43 -14.97 -5.81
N LEU A 188 -4.73 -15.58 -6.76
CA LEU A 188 -4.92 -15.39 -8.19
C LEU A 188 -5.81 -16.48 -8.79
N GLY A 189 -6.67 -16.11 -9.73
CA GLY A 189 -7.56 -17.02 -10.44
C GLY A 189 -9.03 -16.85 -10.06
N PRO A 190 -9.92 -17.70 -10.63
CA PRO A 190 -11.35 -17.48 -10.58
C PRO A 190 -11.91 -17.46 -9.16
N LEU A 191 -12.81 -16.51 -8.93
CA LEU A 191 -13.55 -16.36 -7.69
C LEU A 191 -14.65 -17.44 -7.61
N SER A 192 -14.29 -18.61 -7.07
CA SER A 192 -15.25 -19.65 -6.71
C SER A 192 -16.20 -19.16 -5.60
N PRO A 193 -17.45 -19.66 -5.51
CA PRO A 193 -18.34 -19.41 -4.36
C PRO A 193 -17.74 -19.76 -2.99
N GLN A 194 -16.66 -20.56 -2.96
CA GLN A 194 -15.89 -20.92 -1.77
C GLN A 194 -14.75 -19.91 -1.46
N ALA A 195 -14.69 -18.77 -2.14
CA ALA A 195 -13.62 -17.77 -2.01
C ALA A 195 -13.40 -17.32 -0.57
N SER A 196 -14.47 -17.14 0.22
CA SER A 196 -14.37 -16.75 1.63
C SER A 196 -13.66 -17.80 2.49
N GLY A 197 -13.90 -19.09 2.24
CA GLY A 197 -13.22 -20.19 2.92
C GLY A 197 -11.74 -20.27 2.58
N ARG A 198 -11.40 -20.07 1.30
CA ARG A 198 -10.00 -20.02 0.81
C ARG A 198 -9.25 -18.82 1.38
N GLN A 199 -9.84 -17.63 1.35
CA GLN A 199 -9.24 -16.42 1.95
C GLN A 199 -9.00 -16.61 3.44
N ALA A 200 -9.98 -17.14 4.19
CA ALA A 200 -9.81 -17.40 5.62
C ALA A 200 -8.73 -18.44 5.92
N HIS A 201 -8.60 -19.46 5.07
CA HIS A 201 -7.55 -20.47 5.16
C HIS A 201 -6.16 -19.87 4.96
N HIS A 202 -5.95 -19.16 3.84
CA HIS A 202 -4.67 -18.51 3.55
C HIS A 202 -4.33 -17.40 4.54
N ALA A 203 -5.33 -16.68 5.06
CA ALA A 203 -5.14 -15.69 6.10
C ALA A 203 -4.55 -16.28 7.39
N ARG A 204 -4.92 -17.52 7.75
CA ARG A 204 -4.35 -18.27 8.89
C ARG A 204 -2.95 -18.79 8.59
N LEU A 205 -2.70 -19.26 7.37
CA LEU A 205 -1.36 -19.71 6.96
C LEU A 205 -0.35 -18.55 6.99
N MET A 206 -0.72 -17.40 6.45
CA MET A 206 0.10 -16.20 6.51
C MET A 206 0.36 -15.77 7.96
N GLU A 207 -0.64 -15.86 8.84
CA GLU A 207 -0.49 -15.54 10.27
C GLU A 207 0.45 -16.50 11.00
N LYS A 208 0.36 -17.80 10.70
CA LYS A 208 1.32 -18.80 11.19
C LYS A 208 2.75 -18.47 10.74
N MET A 209 2.94 -18.13 9.46
CA MET A 209 4.25 -17.71 8.93
C MET A 209 4.80 -16.49 9.68
N ARG A 210 3.97 -15.49 10.00
CA ARG A 210 4.38 -14.34 10.82
C ARG A 210 4.95 -14.80 12.17
N PHE A 211 4.23 -15.66 12.89
CA PHE A 211 4.68 -16.14 14.20
C PHE A 211 5.99 -16.92 14.13
N GLU A 212 6.20 -17.73 13.08
CA GLU A 212 7.44 -18.48 12.87
C GLU A 212 8.62 -17.55 12.57
N LEU A 213 8.41 -16.50 11.77
CA LEU A 213 9.40 -15.47 11.47
C LEU A 213 9.80 -14.67 12.72
N GLU A 214 8.82 -14.18 13.47
CA GLU A 214 9.06 -13.37 14.68
C GLU A 214 9.79 -14.17 15.77
N GLN A 215 9.43 -15.45 15.97
CA GLN A 215 10.15 -16.33 16.90
C GLN A 215 11.60 -16.60 16.47
N THR A 216 11.84 -16.74 15.17
CA THR A 216 13.21 -16.97 14.66
C THR A 216 14.07 -15.72 14.86
N ALA A 217 13.51 -14.54 14.64
CA ALA A 217 14.20 -13.26 14.83
C ALA A 217 14.53 -12.98 16.30
N GLU A 218 13.66 -13.37 17.25
CA GLU A 218 13.92 -13.23 18.69
C GLU A 218 15.07 -14.12 19.20
N MET A 219 15.38 -15.21 18.50
CA MET A 219 16.43 -16.17 18.88
C MET A 219 17.80 -15.89 18.25
N ALA A 220 17.88 -14.98 17.27
CA ALA A 220 19.09 -14.65 16.51
C ALA A 220 19.88 -13.49 17.15
#